data_AF-A0A3S2BST5-F1
#
_entry.id   AF-A0A3S2BST5-F1
#
_cell.length_a   1.000
_cell.length_b   1.000
_cell.length_c   1.000
_cell.angle_alpha   90.00
_cell.angle_beta   90.00
_cell.angle_gamma   90.00
#
_symmetry.space_group_name_H-M   'P 1'
#
loop_
_entity.id
_entity.type
_entity.pdbx_description
1 polymer ?
#
loop_
_entity_poly.entity_id
_entity_poly.type
_entity_poly.pdbx_seq_one_letter_code
_entity_poly.pdbx_strand_id
1 'polypeptide(L)'
;MAFANFIDRAATAASQVLADFHLGDFKAALEKQVVAVAFDHQAASCAEGQATLDLAVRLLARLYPVLAILPLDSAASSQAQALERLAKSINPKVGIRRSGKSATVCVVAGVTRPSLRCPIF
;
A
#
# COMPACT_ATOMS: atom_id res chain seq x y z
N MET A 1 -7.50 4.49 13.54
CA MET A 1 -8.83 4.36 12.90
C MET A 1 -8.83 4.87 11.46
N ALA A 2 -8.47 4.01 10.50
CA ALA A 2 -8.45 4.30 9.05
C ALA A 2 -8.84 3.07 8.19
N PHE A 3 -9.57 2.12 8.77
CA PHE A 3 -9.98 0.90 8.07
C PHE A 3 -11.07 1.17 7.05
N ALA A 4 -11.01 0.44 5.95
CA ALA A 4 -12.05 0.47 4.94
C ALA A 4 -13.37 -0.08 5.49
N ASN A 5 -14.49 0.34 4.89
CA ASN A 5 -15.84 -0.08 5.30
C ASN A 5 -16.11 -1.59 5.10
N PHE A 6 -15.16 -2.34 4.52
CA PHE A 6 -15.24 -3.77 4.24
C PHE A 6 -14.20 -4.60 5.01
N ILE A 7 -13.58 -4.02 6.06
CA ILE A 7 -12.63 -4.74 6.91
C ILE A 7 -13.23 -6.00 7.54
N ASP A 8 -14.54 -6.03 7.80
CA ASP A 8 -15.20 -7.20 8.39
C ASP A 8 -15.19 -8.41 7.44
N ARG A 9 -15.21 -8.18 6.11
CA ARG A 9 -15.03 -9.25 5.12
C ARG A 9 -13.61 -9.77 5.11
N ALA A 10 -12.62 -8.87 5.20
CA ALA A 10 -11.22 -9.26 5.31
C ALA A 10 -10.95 -10.03 6.61
N ALA A 11 -11.56 -9.60 7.71
CA ALA A 11 -11.49 -10.29 9.01
C ALA A 11 -12.12 -11.69 8.95
N THR A 12 -13.29 -11.82 8.31
CA THR A 12 -13.94 -13.12 8.11
C THR A 12 -13.06 -14.06 7.30
N ALA A 13 -12.44 -13.57 6.22
CA ALA A 13 -11.51 -14.39 5.43
C ALA A 13 -10.26 -14.76 6.24
N ALA A 14 -9.69 -13.82 6.99
CA ALA A 14 -8.53 -14.06 7.84
C ALA A 14 -8.81 -15.10 8.94
N SER A 15 -10.00 -15.08 9.53
CA SER A 15 -10.39 -16.04 10.59
C SER A 15 -10.52 -17.48 10.11
N GLN A 16 -10.62 -17.72 8.79
CA GLN A 16 -10.65 -19.07 8.22
C GLN A 16 -9.25 -19.66 8.01
N VAL A 17 -8.21 -18.83 8.03
CA VAL A 17 -6.84 -19.22 7.69
C VAL A 17 -5.91 -19.12 8.90
N LEU A 18 -6.11 -18.11 9.75
CA LEU A 18 -5.27 -17.85 10.91
C LEU A 18 -5.80 -18.61 12.14
N ALA A 19 -4.92 -19.38 12.79
CA ALA A 19 -5.19 -19.95 14.10
C ALA A 19 -5.31 -18.83 15.16
N ASP A 20 -6.13 -19.06 16.19
CA ASP A 20 -6.35 -18.12 17.32
C ASP A 20 -6.66 -16.68 16.88
N PHE A 21 -7.56 -16.54 15.89
CA PHE A 21 -7.90 -15.25 15.33
C PHE A 21 -8.64 -14.33 16.33
N HIS A 22 -8.03 -13.20 16.64
CA HIS A 22 -8.65 -12.11 17.38
C HIS A 22 -8.73 -10.84 16.53
N LEU A 23 -9.95 -10.31 16.34
CA LEU A 23 -10.19 -9.13 15.52
C LEU A 23 -9.41 -7.89 15.99
N GLY A 24 -9.30 -7.71 17.32
CA GLY A 24 -8.56 -6.61 17.92
C GLY A 24 -7.09 -6.64 17.54
N ASP A 25 -6.45 -7.80 17.69
CA ASP A 25 -5.04 -8.00 17.39
C ASP A 25 -4.76 -7.89 15.90
N PHE A 26 -5.65 -8.42 15.06
CA PHE A 26 -5.55 -8.28 13.61
C PHE A 26 -5.57 -6.81 13.17
N LYS A 27 -6.52 -6.02 13.69
CA LYS A 27 -6.58 -4.57 13.42
C LYS A 27 -5.34 -3.87 13.95
N ALA A 28 -4.91 -4.15 15.18
CA ALA A 28 -3.71 -3.56 15.75
C ALA A 28 -2.45 -3.89 14.94
N ALA A 29 -2.34 -5.11 14.40
CA ALA A 29 -1.26 -5.52 13.53
C ALA A 29 -1.26 -4.72 12.23
N LEU A 30 -2.42 -4.59 11.56
CA LEU A 30 -2.56 -3.81 10.33
C LEU A 30 -2.27 -2.31 10.53
N GLU A 31 -2.66 -1.73 11.66
CA GLU A 31 -2.39 -0.32 11.99
C GLU A 31 -0.90 -0.02 12.17
N LYS A 32 -0.11 -1.02 12.58
CA LYS A 32 1.35 -0.90 12.70
C LYS A 32 2.06 -0.98 11.34
N GLN A 33 1.39 -1.47 10.29
CA GLN A 33 1.98 -1.61 8.97
C GLN A 33 1.80 -0.34 8.15
N VAL A 34 2.88 0.11 7.52
CA VAL A 34 2.86 1.13 6.47
C VAL A 34 3.47 0.49 5.24
N VAL A 35 2.62 0.13 4.28
CA VAL A 35 3.09 -0.48 3.04
C VAL A 35 3.45 0.60 2.05
N ALA A 36 4.72 0.65 1.65
CA ALA A 36 5.21 1.55 0.63
C ALA A 36 5.07 0.91 -0.76
N VAL A 37 4.71 1.74 -1.73
CA VAL A 37 4.74 1.44 -3.17
C VAL A 37 5.72 2.43 -3.79
N ALA A 38 6.90 1.94 -4.15
CA ALA A 38 7.96 2.72 -4.77
C ALA A 38 8.09 2.37 -6.24
N PHE A 39 8.19 3.39 -7.10
CA PHE A 39 8.27 3.17 -8.54
C PHE A 39 8.98 4.30 -9.27
N ASP A 40 9.63 3.95 -10.36
CA ASP A 40 10.29 4.90 -11.25
C ASP A 40 9.47 5.17 -12.52
N HIS A 41 10.00 6.03 -13.39
CA HIS A 41 9.41 6.41 -14.65
C HIS A 41 9.19 5.22 -15.58
N GLN A 42 10.05 4.20 -15.55
CA GLN A 42 9.88 3.02 -16.41
C GLN A 42 8.58 2.30 -16.04
N ALA A 43 8.37 2.02 -14.75
CA ALA A 43 7.13 1.41 -14.29
C ALA A 43 5.91 2.34 -14.45
N ALA A 44 6.10 3.66 -14.35
CA ALA A 44 5.03 4.63 -14.53
C ALA A 44 4.61 4.84 -16.00
N SER A 45 5.44 4.47 -16.97
CA SER A 45 5.20 4.75 -18.41
C SER A 45 4.83 3.53 -19.22
N CYS A 46 5.22 2.32 -18.81
CA CYS A 46 4.85 1.11 -19.51
C CYS A 46 3.48 0.57 -19.05
N ALA A 47 2.74 -0.07 -19.96
CA ALA A 47 1.40 -0.59 -19.69
C ALA A 47 1.39 -1.62 -18.56
N GLU A 48 2.37 -2.54 -18.55
CA GLU A 48 2.49 -3.58 -17.53
C GLU A 48 2.81 -2.99 -16.14
N GLY A 49 3.68 -1.98 -16.08
CA GLY A 49 4.03 -1.28 -14.85
C GLY A 49 2.84 -0.50 -14.30
N GLN A 50 2.12 0.23 -15.15
CA GLN A 50 0.90 0.94 -14.75
C GLN A 50 -0.18 -0.03 -14.23
N ALA A 51 -0.40 -1.15 -14.92
CA ALA A 51 -1.36 -2.17 -14.51
C ALA A 51 -0.96 -2.82 -13.17
N THR A 52 0.34 -3.07 -12.98
CA THR A 52 0.88 -3.62 -11.72
C THR A 52 0.70 -2.63 -10.57
N LEU A 53 0.99 -1.34 -10.79
CA LEU A 53 0.81 -0.29 -9.79
C LEU A 53 -0.67 -0.09 -9.43
N ASP A 54 -1.55 -0.06 -10.42
CA ASP A 54 -3.00 0.03 -10.21
C ASP A 54 -3.52 -1.16 -9.39
N LEU A 55 -3.15 -2.39 -9.76
CA LEU A 55 -3.54 -3.60 -9.03
C LEU A 55 -2.97 -3.63 -7.61
N ALA A 56 -1.68 -3.31 -7.44
CA ALA A 56 -1.04 -3.28 -6.13
C ALA A 56 -1.74 -2.30 -5.20
N VAL A 57 -1.96 -1.06 -5.66
CA VAL A 57 -2.68 -0.04 -4.86
C VAL A 57 -4.11 -0.47 -4.56
N ARG A 58 -4.79 -1.11 -5.52
CA ARG A 58 -6.12 -1.68 -5.31
C ARG A 58 -6.15 -2.70 -4.17
N LEU A 59 -5.23 -3.64 -4.15
CA LEU A 59 -5.18 -4.66 -3.12
C LEU A 59 -4.77 -4.08 -1.77
N LEU A 60 -3.74 -3.22 -1.77
CA LEU A 60 -3.20 -2.63 -0.56
C LEU A 60 -4.18 -1.68 0.13
N ALA A 61 -4.85 -0.79 -0.62
CA ALA A 61 -5.82 0.16 -0.05
C ALA A 61 -7.07 -0.54 0.53
N ARG A 62 -7.33 -1.78 0.12
CA ARG A 62 -8.42 -2.60 0.66
C ARG A 62 -8.08 -3.15 2.05
N LEU A 63 -6.84 -3.55 2.27
CA LEU A 63 -6.46 -4.23 3.51
C LEU A 63 -5.78 -3.29 4.52
N TYR A 64 -4.85 -2.47 4.04
CA TYR A 64 -3.99 -1.68 4.90
C TYR A 64 -4.57 -0.28 5.13
N PRO A 65 -4.58 0.19 6.39
CA PRO A 65 -5.10 1.52 6.72
C PRO A 65 -4.14 2.65 6.29
N VAL A 66 -2.86 2.36 6.06
CA VAL A 66 -1.85 3.37 5.70
C VAL A 66 -0.95 2.88 4.57
N LEU A 67 -0.82 3.69 3.52
CA LEU A 67 0.08 3.46 2.39
C LEU A 67 1.07 4.61 2.25
N ALA A 68 2.27 4.31 1.75
CA ALA A 68 3.22 5.31 1.27
C ALA A 68 3.37 5.21 -0.24
N ILE A 69 3.13 6.29 -0.99
CA ILE A 69 3.28 6.31 -2.45
C ILE A 69 4.52 7.12 -2.78
N LEU A 70 5.52 6.47 -3.37
CA LEU A 70 6.89 6.99 -3.49
C LEU A 70 7.35 6.97 -4.96
N PRO A 71 7.11 8.04 -5.74
CA PRO A 71 7.78 8.20 -7.02
C PRO A 71 9.29 8.38 -6.79
N LEU A 72 10.11 7.61 -7.50
CA LEU A 72 11.58 7.62 -7.37
C LEU A 72 12.26 8.69 -8.25
N ASP A 73 11.50 9.28 -9.17
CA ASP A 73 11.91 10.38 -10.02
C ASP A 73 10.74 11.35 -10.24
N SER A 74 11.04 12.54 -10.75
CA SER A 74 10.05 13.59 -10.96
C SER A 74 9.02 13.22 -12.05
N ALA A 75 9.40 12.43 -13.05
CA ALA A 75 8.54 12.02 -14.15
C ALA A 75 7.42 11.06 -13.69
N ALA A 76 7.64 10.29 -12.62
CA ALA A 76 6.65 9.43 -11.99
C ALA A 76 5.62 10.17 -11.10
N SER A 77 5.77 11.48 -10.88
CA SER A 77 4.95 12.25 -9.93
C SER A 77 3.46 12.33 -10.30
N SER A 78 3.13 12.42 -11.59
CA SER A 78 1.74 12.43 -12.06
C SER A 78 1.03 11.11 -11.74
N GLN A 79 1.74 10.00 -11.96
CA GLN A 79 1.25 8.66 -11.63
C GLN A 79 1.05 8.49 -10.13
N ALA A 80 1.94 9.05 -9.30
CA ALA A 80 1.74 9.06 -7.84
C ALA A 80 0.41 9.72 -7.44
N GLN A 81 0.07 10.87 -8.02
CA GLN A 81 -1.22 11.52 -7.74
C GLN A 81 -2.42 10.69 -8.20
N ALA A 82 -2.32 10.00 -9.34
CA ALA A 82 -3.37 9.10 -9.81
C ALA A 82 -3.57 7.92 -8.85
N LEU A 83 -2.49 7.32 -8.38
CA LEU A 83 -2.51 6.24 -7.40
C LEU A 83 -3.04 6.70 -6.02
N GLU A 84 -2.69 7.92 -5.57
CA GLU A 84 -3.26 8.51 -4.34
C GLU A 84 -4.78 8.64 -4.45
N ARG A 85 -5.29 9.09 -5.60
CA ARG A 85 -6.74 9.20 -5.86
C ARG A 85 -7.40 7.83 -5.91
N LEU A 86 -6.77 6.84 -6.54
CA LEU A 86 -7.24 5.46 -6.60
C LEU A 86 -7.33 4.84 -5.20
N ALA A 87 -6.32 5.00 -4.36
CA ALA A 87 -6.34 4.49 -2.99
C ALA A 87 -7.51 5.10 -2.19
N LYS A 88 -7.71 6.42 -2.31
CA LYS A 88 -8.79 7.14 -1.63
C LYS A 88 -10.18 6.81 -2.16
N SER A 89 -10.34 6.50 -3.45
CA SER A 89 -11.64 6.09 -4.00
C SER A 89 -12.07 4.70 -3.48
N ILE A 90 -11.11 3.85 -3.14
CA ILE A 90 -11.33 2.51 -2.58
C ILE A 90 -11.57 2.58 -1.07
N ASN A 91 -10.70 3.28 -0.35
CA ASN A 91 -10.83 3.50 1.08
C ASN A 91 -10.67 5.01 1.35
N PRO A 92 -11.77 5.77 1.49
CA PRO A 92 -11.72 7.20 1.77
C PRO A 92 -10.96 7.57 3.04
N LYS A 93 -10.79 6.61 3.96
CA LYS A 93 -10.08 6.80 5.23
C LYS A 93 -8.61 6.38 5.16
N VAL A 94 -8.12 5.86 4.03
CA VAL A 94 -6.72 5.42 3.89
C VAL A 94 -5.76 6.59 4.17
N GLY A 95 -4.81 6.36 5.08
CA GLY A 95 -3.72 7.28 5.33
C GLY A 95 -2.71 7.22 4.20
N ILE A 96 -2.48 8.34 3.53
CA ILE A 96 -1.43 8.44 2.50
C ILE A 96 -0.21 9.15 3.09
N ARG A 97 0.96 8.55 2.90
CA ARG A 97 2.28 9.12 3.22
C ARG A 97 3.06 9.37 1.94
N ARG A 98 3.80 10.47 1.91
CA ARG A 98 4.70 10.85 0.79
C ARG A 98 6.18 10.62 1.12
N SER A 99 6.44 9.94 2.23
CA SER A 99 7.77 9.59 2.69
C SER A 99 7.77 8.15 3.18
N GLY A 100 8.85 7.45 2.87
CA GLY A 100 9.03 6.06 3.26
C GLY A 100 9.69 5.84 4.62
N LYS A 101 9.93 6.89 5.43
CA LYS A 101 10.59 6.79 6.74
C LYS A 101 9.95 5.80 7.72
N SER A 102 8.64 5.55 7.58
CA SER A 102 7.89 4.65 8.46
C SER A 102 7.47 3.36 7.74
N ALA A 103 7.96 3.11 6.53
CA ALA A 103 7.55 1.96 5.74
C ALA A 103 8.03 0.65 6.38
N THR A 104 7.09 -0.25 6.66
CA THR A 104 7.39 -1.56 7.23
C THR A 104 7.63 -2.61 6.15
N VAL A 105 6.98 -2.45 5.00
CA VAL A 105 7.16 -3.27 3.80
C VAL A 105 7.20 -2.32 2.59
N CYS A 106 8.00 -2.64 1.58
CA CYS A 106 8.08 -1.87 0.35
C CYS A 106 7.92 -2.79 -0.87
N VAL A 107 6.90 -2.50 -1.68
CA VAL A 107 6.74 -3.05 -3.03
C VAL A 107 7.42 -2.10 -4.00
N VAL A 108 8.36 -2.63 -4.78
CA VAL A 108 9.13 -1.85 -5.76
C VAL A 108 8.78 -2.30 -7.18
N ALA A 109 8.46 -1.35 -8.05
CA ALA A 109 8.23 -1.60 -9.47
C ALA A 109 9.14 -0.70 -10.31
N GLY A 110 9.92 -1.30 -11.21
CA GLY A 110 10.89 -0.61 -12.05
C GLY A 110 12.33 -1.11 -11.83
N VAL A 111 13.30 -0.32 -12.25
CA VAL A 111 14.74 -0.65 -12.19
C VAL A 111 15.47 0.13 -11.09
N THR A 112 14.89 1.23 -10.64
CA THR A 112 15.48 2.09 -9.62
C THR A 112 15.29 1.50 -8.24
N ARG A 113 16.38 1.38 -7.48
CA ARG A 113 16.33 0.91 -6.09
C ARG A 113 16.01 2.08 -5.14
N PRO A 114 14.94 2.01 -4.34
CA PRO A 114 14.67 3.03 -3.34
C PRO A 114 15.74 3.02 -2.25
N SER A 115 16.18 4.21 -1.81
CA SER A 115 17.02 4.38 -0.63
C SER A 115 16.18 4.26 0.65
N LEU A 116 15.56 3.10 0.85
CA LEU A 116 14.63 2.83 1.94
C LEU A 116 15.03 1.55 2.67
N ARG A 117 14.94 1.58 4.00
CA ARG A 117 15.16 0.40 4.85
C ARG A 117 13.85 0.02 5.51
N CYS A 118 13.34 -1.16 5.18
CA CYS A 118 12.26 -1.80 5.94
C CYS A 118 12.87 -2.66 7.06
N PRO A 119 12.20 -2.78 8.22
CA PRO A 119 12.57 -3.77 9.23
C PRO A 119 12.51 -5.18 8.64
N ILE A 120 13.44 -6.04 9.07
CA ILE A 120 13.41 -7.48 8.76
C ILE A 120 12.53 -8.12 9.85
N PHE A 121 11.50 -8.85 9.43
CA PHE A 121 10.56 -9.56 10.30
C PHE A 121 11.18 -10.84 10.84
#